data_AF-A0A7W0AP94-F1
#
_entry.id   AF-A0A7W0AP94-F1
#
_cell.length_a   1.000
_cell.length_b   1.000
_cell.length_c   1.000
_cell.angle_alpha   90.00
_cell.angle_beta   90.00
_cell.angle_gamma   90.00
#
_symmetry.space_group_name_H-M   'P 1'
#
loop_
_entity.id
_entity.type
_entity.pdbx_description
1 polymer ?
#
loop_
_entity_poly.entity_id
_entity_poly.type
_entity_poly.pdbx_seq_one_letter_code
_entity_poly.pdbx_strand_id
1 'polypeptide(L)' 'MERTTAMWTLVAFFGATVAFGLIREATEGQSKGVMFGAQAATLVLVIVGLVLVFRERE' A
#
# COMPACT_ATOMS: atom_id res chain seq x y z
N MET A 1 -20.91 7.84 8.28
CA MET A 1 -19.44 8.00 8.41
C MET A 1 -18.77 6.72 8.87
N GLU A 2 -19.11 6.15 10.04
CA GLU A 2 -18.41 4.96 10.59
C GLU A 2 -18.36 3.74 9.66
N ARG A 3 -19.48 3.36 9.02
CA ARG A 3 -19.49 2.25 8.05
C ARG A 3 -18.56 2.48 6.86
N THR A 4 -18.53 3.71 6.35
CA THR A 4 -17.68 4.11 5.22
C THR A 4 -16.22 4.10 5.61
N THR A 5 -15.89 4.60 6.82
CA THR A 5 -14.54 4.56 7.37
C THR A 5 -14.07 3.13 7.53
N ALA A 6 -14.86 2.26 8.16
CA ALA A 6 -14.52 0.84 8.33
C ALA A 6 -14.28 0.15 6.98
N MET A 7 -15.13 0.41 5.97
CA MET A 7 -14.95 -0.14 4.63
C MET A 7 -13.65 0.35 3.98
N TRP A 8 -13.35 1.64 4.06
CA TRP A 8 -12.09 2.19 3.53
C TRP A 8 -10.85 1.68 4.26
N THR A 9 -10.93 1.49 5.59
CA THR A 9 -9.85 0.87 6.36
C THR A 9 -9.60 -0.56 5.88
N LEU A 10 -10.65 -1.34 5.62
CA LEU A 10 -10.51 -2.69 5.07
C LEU A 10 -9.89 -2.66 3.67
N VAL A 11 -10.35 -1.76 2.80
CA VAL A 11 -9.79 -1.60 1.45
C VAL A 11 -8.31 -1.22 1.52
N ALA A 12 -7.94 -0.27 2.36
CA ALA A 12 -6.55 0.14 2.55
C ALA A 12 -5.69 -1.01 3.09
N PHE A 13 -6.19 -1.75 4.08
CA PHE A 13 -5.48 -2.88 4.67
C PHE A 13 -5.25 -4.00 3.65
N PHE A 14 -6.31 -4.50 3.03
CA PHE A 14 -6.19 -5.58 2.04
C PHE A 14 -5.45 -5.14 0.78
N GLY A 15 -5.70 -3.92 0.29
CA GLY A 15 -4.99 -3.36 -0.85
C GLY A 15 -3.49 -3.25 -0.60
N ALA A 16 -3.09 -2.81 0.60
CA ALA A 16 -1.70 -2.80 1.01
C ALA A 16 -1.13 -4.23 1.07
N THR A 17 -1.81 -5.18 1.73
CA THR A 17 -1.32 -6.57 1.82
C THR A 17 -1.05 -7.17 0.44
N VAL A 18 -1.94 -6.96 -0.53
CA VAL A 18 -1.74 -7.41 -1.91
C VAL A 18 -0.54 -6.72 -2.56
N ALA A 19 -0.44 -5.39 -2.46
CA ALA A 19 0.67 -4.63 -3.04
C ALA A 19 2.03 -5.09 -2.48
N PHE A 20 2.14 -5.27 -1.16
CA PHE A 20 3.36 -5.76 -0.52
C PHE A 20 3.68 -7.21 -0.91
N GLY A 21 2.65 -8.07 -1.07
CA GLY A 21 2.83 -9.44 -1.55
C GLY A 21 3.39 -9.49 -2.97
N LEU A 22 2.82 -8.70 -3.89
CA LEU A 22 3.28 -8.61 -5.27
C LEU A 22 4.70 -8.08 -5.37
N ILE A 23 5.04 -7.07 -4.56
CA ILE A 23 6.39 -6.49 -4.56
C ILE A 23 7.40 -7.47 -3.98
N ARG A 24 7.03 -8.21 -2.94
CA ARG A 24 7.86 -9.29 -2.42
C ARG A 24 8.13 -10.33 -3.51
N GLU A 25 7.10 -10.84 -4.18
CA GLU A 25 7.24 -11.82 -5.27
C GLU A 25 8.10 -11.27 -6.42
N ALA A 26 7.86 -10.03 -6.84
CA ALA A 26 8.65 -9.37 -7.89
C ALA A 26 10.11 -9.12 -7.48
N THR A 27 10.42 -9.14 -6.18
CA THR A 27 11.78 -8.99 -5.65
C THR A 27 12.36 -10.31 -5.13
N GLU A 28 11.66 -11.44 -5.29
CA GLU A 28 12.20 -12.76 -4.95
C GLU A 28 13.42 -13.07 -5.84
N GLY A 29 14.56 -13.34 -5.21
CA GLY A 29 15.84 -13.53 -5.88
C GLY A 29 16.71 -12.27 -6.05
N GLN A 30 16.20 -11.09 -5.69
CA GLN A 30 16.98 -9.84 -5.69
C GLN A 30 17.80 -9.66 -4.40
N SER A 31 18.76 -8.73 -4.43
CA SER A 31 19.54 -8.38 -3.24
C SER A 31 18.66 -7.76 -2.14
N LYS A 32 19.04 -7.96 -0.87
CA LYS A 32 18.29 -7.45 0.29
C LYS A 32 18.01 -5.95 0.20
N GLY A 33 18.97 -5.17 -0.31
CA GLY A 33 18.82 -3.73 -0.48
C GLY A 33 17.72 -3.35 -1.47
N VAL A 34 17.59 -4.07 -2.58
CA VAL A 34 16.54 -3.85 -3.58
C VAL A 34 15.17 -4.19 -3.00
N MET A 35 15.06 -5.32 -2.28
CA MET A 35 13.83 -5.72 -1.61
C MET A 35 13.37 -4.66 -0.59
N PHE A 36 14.26 -4.17 0.28
CA PHE A 36 13.91 -3.13 1.26
C PHE A 36 13.55 -1.80 0.58
N GLY A 37 14.28 -1.41 -0.46
CA GLY A 37 13.98 -0.21 -1.23
C GLY A 37 12.60 -0.29 -1.90
N ALA A 38 12.28 -1.42 -2.51
CA ALA A 38 10.98 -1.64 -3.17
C ALA A 38 9.82 -1.66 -2.17
N GLN A 39 9.98 -2.31 -1.01
CA GLN A 39 8.98 -2.29 0.05
C GLN A 39 8.75 -0.89 0.61
N ALA A 40 9.82 -0.12 0.85
CA ALA A 40 9.72 1.26 1.32
C ALA A 40 9.04 2.18 0.28
N ALA A 41 9.40 2.06 -0.99
CA ALA A 41 8.76 2.80 -2.08
C ALA A 41 7.26 2.46 -2.18
N THR A 42 6.92 1.18 -2.06
CA THR A 42 5.52 0.71 -2.07
C THR A 42 4.72 1.30 -0.91
N LEU A 43 5.30 1.37 0.29
CA LEU A 43 4.66 2.02 1.44
C LEU A 43 4.32 3.48 1.13
N VAL A 44 5.27 4.22 0.58
CA VAL A 44 5.08 5.63 0.21
C VAL A 44 3.97 5.76 -0.83
N LEU A 45 3.95 4.91 -1.85
CA LEU A 45 2.92 4.92 -2.89
C LEU A 45 1.52 4.65 -2.32
N VAL A 46 1.39 3.68 -1.41
CA VAL A 46 0.12 3.37 -0.74
C VAL A 46 -0.36 4.57 0.07
N ILE A 47 0.52 5.20 0.86
CA ILE A 47 0.17 6.38 1.67
C ILE A 47 -0.26 7.55 0.76
N VAL A 48 0.52 7.87 -0.28
CA VAL A 48 0.21 8.94 -1.22
C VAL A 48 -1.13 8.68 -1.91
N GLY A 49 -1.36 7.45 -2.38
CA GLY A 49 -2.63 7.06 -3.00
C GLY A 49 -3.81 7.25 -2.06
N LEU A 50 -3.70 6.83 -0.79
CA LEU A 50 -4.74 7.05 0.21
C LEU A 50 -4.98 8.54 0.44
N VAL A 51 -3.93 9.34 0.65
CA VAL A 51 -4.05 10.79 0.88
C VAL A 51 -4.75 11.49 -0.29
N LEU A 52 -4.39 11.16 -1.54
CA LEU A 52 -5.04 11.73 -2.71
C LEU A 52 -6.53 11.37 -2.77
N VAL A 53 -6.86 10.09 -2.56
CA VAL A 53 -8.24 9.62 -2.57
C VAL A 53 -9.07 10.29 -1.47
N PHE A 54 -8.53 10.44 -0.26
CA PHE A 54 -9.24 11.11 0.84
C PHE A 54 -9.35 12.61 0.62
N ARG A 55 -8.32 13.25 0.03
CA ARG A 55 -8.35 14.68 -0.30
C ARG A 55 -9.38 15.02 -1.38
N GLU A 56 -9.65 14.13 -2.32
CA GLU A 56 -10.72 14.32 -3.32
C GLU A 56 -12.14 14.10 -2.75
N ARG A 57 -12.24 13.54 -1.54
CA ARG A 57 -13.51 13.21 -0.88
C ARG A 57 -13.95 14.29 0.13
N GLU A 58 -13.06 15.20 0.49
CA GLU A 58 -13.32 16.42 1.28
C GLU A 58 -13.72 17.59 0.38
#